data_AF-A0A9N9DUR0-F1
#
_entry.id   AF-A0A9N9DUR0-F1
#
_cell.length_a   1.000
_cell.length_b   1.000
_cell.length_c   1.000
_cell.angle_alpha   90.00
_cell.angle_beta   90.00
_cell.angle_gamma   90.00
#
_symmetry.space_group_name_H-M   'P 1'
#
loop_
_entity.id
_entity.type
_entity.pdbx_description
1 polymer ?
#
loop_
_entity_poly.entity_id
_entity_poly.type
_entity_poly.pdbx_seq_one_letter_code
_entity_poly.pdbx_strand_id
1 'polypeptide(L)' 'SGDANGGLFFYDWFSSKIVKKVEGAHQGACTDACWHPFLDGVVASCGWDGELHIWGQ' A
#
# COMPACT_ATOMS: atom_id res chain seq x y z
N SER A 1 -1.75 4.49 1.66
CA SER A 1 -1.42 5.33 0.50
C SER A 1 -0.07 4.92 -0.05
N GLY A 2 0.15 5.12 -1.36
CA GLY A 2 1.47 4.99 -1.98
C GLY A 2 2.26 6.31 -1.93
N ASP A 3 3.59 6.23 -2.12
CA ASP A 3 4.46 7.39 -2.33
C ASP A 3 5.26 7.29 -3.65
N ALA A 4 5.96 8.39 -3.98
CA ALA A 4 6.76 8.50 -5.21
C ALA A 4 8.04 7.64 -5.21
N ASN A 5 8.46 7.14 -4.05
CA ASN A 5 9.62 6.26 -3.90
C ASN A 5 9.23 4.77 -3.90
N GLY A 6 7.96 4.45 -4.13
CA GLY A 6 7.45 3.07 -4.11
C GLY A 6 7.16 2.54 -2.72
N GLY A 7 7.04 3.41 -1.72
CA GLY A 7 6.61 3.08 -0.37
C GLY A 7 5.09 2.96 -0.27
N LEU A 8 4.64 2.02 0.57
CA LEU A 8 3.23 1.83 0.93
C LEU A 8 3.01 2.08 2.43
N PHE A 9 2.05 2.93 2.76
CA PHE A 9 1.78 3.39 4.13
C PHE A 9 0.37 3.03 4.58
N PHE A 10 0.28 2.54 5.81
CA PHE A 10 -0.95 2.19 6.51
C PHE A 10 -1.11 3.11 7.71
N TYR A 11 -2.31 3.67 7.85
CA TYR A 11 -2.62 4.66 8.89
C TYR A 11 -3.76 4.16 9.76
N ASP A 12 -3.66 4.48 11.05
CA ASP A 12 -4.81 4.41 11.94
C ASP A 12 -5.67 5.65 11.70
N TRP A 13 -6.94 5.43 11.37
CA TRP A 13 -7.81 6.50 10.92
C TRP A 13 -8.19 7.47 12.06
N PHE A 14 -8.31 6.98 13.29
CA PHE A 14 -8.68 7.80 14.44
C PHE A 14 -7.54 8.71 14.89
N SER A 15 -6.33 8.16 15.03
CA SER A 15 -5.16 8.87 15.55
C SER A 15 -4.33 9.55 14.46
N SER A 16 -4.60 9.26 13.18
CA SER A 16 -3.81 9.70 12.02
C SER A 16 -2.34 9.26 12.07
N LYS A 17 -2.01 8.27 12.90
CA LYS A 17 -0.64 7.76 13.04
C LYS A 17 -0.35 6.69 11.98
N ILE A 18 0.91 6.63 11.56
CA ILE A 18 1.40 5.54 10.72
C ILE A 18 1.47 4.27 11.57
N VAL A 19 0.75 3.24 11.15
CA VAL A 19 0.72 1.91 11.80
C VAL A 19 1.78 1.00 11.18
N LYS A 20 1.93 1.07 9.85
CA LYS A 20 2.91 0.28 9.10
C LYS A 20 3.41 1.06 7.90
N LYS A 21 4.68 0.88 7.60
CA LYS A 21 5.31 1.32 6.35
C LYS A 21 5.98 0.13 5.69
N VAL A 22 5.77 -0.04 4.39
CA VAL A 22 6.50 -0.99 3.56
C VAL A 22 7.34 -0.17 2.60
N GLU A 23 8.65 -0.19 2.82
CA GLU A 23 9.61 0.44 1.91
C GLU A 23 9.87 -0.49 0.73
N GLY A 24 10.04 0.08 -0.47
CA GLY A 24 10.31 -0.72 -1.67
C GLY A 24 9.18 -1.70 -1.99
N ALA A 25 7.92 -1.31 -1.72
CA ALA A 25 6.77 -2.05 -2.19
C ALA A 25 6.73 -2.08 -3.72
N HIS A 26 7.20 -1.02 -4.38
CA HIS A 26 7.32 -0.96 -5.84
C HIS A 26 8.68 -0.40 -6.27
N GLN A 27 9.20 -0.83 -7.42
CA GLN A 27 10.39 -0.26 -8.06
C GLN A 27 10.01 0.98 -8.89
N GLY A 28 9.65 2.05 -8.19
CA GLY A 28 9.12 3.29 -8.77
C GLY A 28 7.90 3.77 -8.00
N ALA A 29 7.29 4.87 -8.43
CA ALA A 29 6.15 5.45 -7.72
C ALA A 29 5.00 4.45 -7.56
N CYS A 30 4.47 4.32 -6.34
CA CYS A 30 3.25 3.57 -6.08
C CYS A 30 2.07 4.49 -6.43
N THR A 31 1.30 4.11 -7.46
CA THR A 31 0.28 4.97 -8.06
C THR A 31 -1.09 4.81 -7.43
N ASP A 32 -1.43 3.62 -6.96
CA ASP A 32 -2.71 3.35 -6.31
C ASP A 32 -2.58 2.24 -5.26
N ALA A 33 -3.47 2.27 -4.28
CA ALA A 33 -3.61 1.24 -3.26
C ALA A 33 -5.05 1.18 -2.75
N CYS A 34 -5.65 -0.01 -2.74
CA CYS A 34 -7.03 -0.22 -2.31
C CYS A 34 -7.17 -1.39 -1.34
N TRP A 35 -8.06 -1.23 -0.37
CA TRP A 35 -8.46 -2.30 0.55
C TRP A 35 -9.48 -3.21 -0.12
N HIS A 36 -9.36 -4.52 0.09
CA HIS A 36 -10.37 -5.46 -0.37
C HIS A 36 -11.68 -5.23 0.40
N PRO A 37 -12.85 -5.17 -0.27
CA PRO A 37 -14.11 -4.77 0.37
C PRO A 37 -14.70 -5.81 1.33
N PHE A 38 -14.28 -7.07 1.24
CA PHE A 38 -14.83 -8.18 2.04
C PHE A 38 -13.80 -8.95 2.86
N LEU A 39 -12.51 -8.75 2.60
CA LEU A 39 -11.44 -9.54 3.21
C LEU A 39 -10.60 -8.59 4.03
N ASP A 40 -10.77 -8.66 5.34
CA ASP A 40 -10.05 -7.81 6.27
C ASP A 40 -8.55 -8.07 6.16
N GLY A 41 -7.77 -6.98 6.20
CA GLY A 41 -6.30 -7.08 6.11
C GLY A 41 -5.76 -7.29 4.71
N VAL A 42 -6.61 -7.49 3.69
CA VAL A 42 -6.17 -7.66 2.29
C VAL A 42 -6.12 -6.32 1.57
N VAL A 43 -4.99 -6.04 0.92
CA VAL A 43 -4.76 -4.80 0.16
C VAL A 43 -4.13 -5.13 -1.18
N ALA A 44 -4.54 -4.41 -2.23
CA ALA A 44 -3.87 -4.41 -3.52
C ALA A 44 -3.14 -3.07 -3.72
N SER A 45 -1.94 -3.11 -4.30
CA SER A 45 -1.22 -1.91 -4.74
C SER A 45 -0.60 -2.11 -6.12
N CYS A 46 -0.41 -1.01 -6.85
CA CYS A 46 0.30 -1.00 -8.13
C CYS A 46 1.27 0.18 -8.24
N GLY A 47 2.25 0.05 -9.14
CA GLY A 47 3.29 1.06 -9.34
C GLY A 47 3.82 1.13 -10.76
N TRP A 48 4.75 2.06 -10.96
CA TRP A 48 5.43 2.29 -12.26
C TRP A 48 6.38 1.17 -12.67
N ASP A 49 6.69 0.24 -11.78
CA ASP A 49 7.36 -1.01 -12.12
C ASP A 49 6.51 -1.94 -12.99
N GLY A 50 5.21 -1.63 -13.15
CA GLY A 50 4.27 -2.45 -13.89
C GLY A 50 3.80 -3.67 -13.09
N GLU A 51 4.08 -3.72 -11.79
CA GLU A 51 3.71 -4.81 -10.92
C GLU A 51 2.45 -4.48 -10.11
N LEU A 52 1.69 -5.54 -9.79
CA LEU A 52 0.57 -5.50 -8.86
C LEU A 52 0.88 -6.44 -7.71
N HIS A 53 0.74 -5.94 -6.49
CA HIS A 53 0.99 -6.72 -5.28
C HIS A 53 -0.27 -6.86 -4.45
N ILE A 54 -0.44 -8.07 -3.90
CA ILE A 54 -1.49 -8.39 -2.94
C ILE A 54 -0.83 -8.62 -1.59
N TRP A 55 -1.29 -7.91 -0.57
CA TRP A 55 -0.80 -7.94 0.80
C TRP A 55 -1.85 -8.60 1.70
N GLY A 56 -1.43 -9.33 2.73
CA GLY A 56 -2.34 -9.92 3.73
C GLY A 56 -2.68 -11.40 3.52
N GLN A 57 -1.82 -12.15 2.81
CA GLN A 57 -1.88 -13.61 2.70
C GLN A 57 -0.94 -14.31 3.68
#